data_AF-A0A1W9LJT4-F1
#
_entry.id   AF-A0A1W9LJT4-F1
#
_cell.length_a   1.000
_cell.length_b   1.000
_cell.length_c   1.000
_cell.angle_alpha   90.00
_cell.angle_beta   90.00
_cell.angle_gamma   90.00
#
_symmetry.space_group_name_H-M   'P 1'
#
loop_
_entity.id
_entity.type
_entity.pdbx_description
1 polymer ?
#
loop_
_entity_poly.entity_id
_entity_poly.type
_entity_poly.pdbx_seq_one_letter_code
_entity_poly.pdbx_strand_id
1 'polypeptide(L)' 'KAAFLSGHPKAFLLFMDECRICDDCSGNRIECKNLHLSRPCPEALGVDVFSTVRKLGYPIEVLTDYKQEMNRYSFLMVE' A
#
# COMPACT_ATOMS: atom_id res chain seq x y z
N LYS A 1 11.74 10.30 6.84
CA LYS A 1 12.88 10.74 7.67
C LYS A 1 13.66 9.56 8.25
N ALA A 2 13.04 8.67 9.04
CA ALA A 2 13.72 7.51 9.62
C ALA A 2 14.44 6.64 8.56
N ALA A 3 13.73 6.22 7.51
CA ALA A 3 14.32 5.41 6.43
C ALA A 3 15.56 6.04 5.78
N PHE A 4 15.52 7.35 5.50
CA PHE A 4 16.65 8.09 4.93
C PHE A 4 17.85 8.12 5.90
N LEU A 5 17.61 8.38 7.19
CA LEU A 5 18.66 8.38 8.21
C LEU A 5 19.24 6.98 8.47
N SER A 6 18.49 5.92 8.20
CA SER A 6 18.95 4.54 8.23
C SER A 6 19.74 4.12 6.99
N GLY A 7 20.05 5.04 6.07
CA GLY A 7 20.86 4.76 4.89
C GLY A 7 20.07 4.29 3.67
N HIS A 8 18.73 4.43 3.66
CA HIS A 8 17.89 4.11 2.50
C HIS A 8 17.41 5.41 1.81
N PRO A 9 18.23 6.04 0.96
CA PRO A 9 17.85 7.27 0.27
C PRO A 9 16.76 7.04 -0.78
N LYS A 10 16.64 5.82 -1.32
CA LYS A 10 15.60 5.42 -2.29
C LYS A 10 14.50 4.58 -1.64
N ALA A 11 13.91 5.07 -0.55
CA ALA A 11 12.76 4.43 0.06
C ALA A 11 11.49 4.67 -0.78
N PHE A 12 10.68 3.63 -0.99
CA PHE A 12 9.44 3.71 -1.76
C PHE A 12 8.29 3.04 -1.00
N LEU A 13 7.25 3.82 -0.67
CA LEU A 13 6.09 3.36 0.07
C LEU A 13 4.98 2.95 -0.89
N LEU A 14 4.46 1.74 -0.71
CA LEU A 14 3.22 1.29 -1.34
C LEU A 14 2.05 1.55 -0.38
N PHE A 15 1.10 2.35 -0.83
CA PHE A 15 -0.09 2.69 -0.06
C PHE A 15 -1.17 1.62 -0.24
N MET A 16 -1.83 1.20 0.84
CA MET A 16 -2.83 0.11 0.84
C MET A 16 -4.25 0.54 0.50
N ASP A 17 -4.49 1.84 0.27
CA ASP A 17 -5.81 2.39 -0.03
C ASP A 17 -5.90 2.71 -1.52
N GLU A 18 -7.12 3.01 -2.00
CA GLU A 18 -7.27 3.58 -3.33
C GLU A 18 -6.52 4.91 -3.50
N CYS A 19 -6.23 5.25 -4.75
CA CYS A 19 -5.67 6.56 -5.09
C CYS A 19 -6.67 7.68 -4.72
N ARG A 20 -6.27 8.59 -3.83
CA ARG A 20 -7.06 9.77 -3.40
C ARG A 20 -6.44 11.11 -3.79
N ILE A 21 -5.70 11.16 -4.89
CA ILE A 21 -4.97 12.37 -5.33
C ILE A 21 -5.92 13.42 -5.92
N CYS A 22 -7.05 13.02 -6.51
CA CYS A 22 -8.00 13.90 -7.17
C CYS A 22 -9.43 13.67 -6.68
N ASP A 23 -10.21 14.74 -6.63
CA ASP A 23 -11.63 14.69 -6.22
C ASP A 23 -12.51 13.97 -7.25
N ASP A 24 -12.25 14.18 -8.55
CA ASP A 24 -12.93 13.51 -9.66
C ASP A 24 -11.94 12.68 -10.49
N CYS A 25 -11.99 11.36 -10.26
CA CYS A 25 -11.09 10.36 -10.83
C CYS A 25 -11.78 9.60 -11.97
N SER A 26 -11.15 9.56 -13.15
CA SER A 26 -11.67 8.81 -14.30
C SER A 26 -11.68 7.29 -14.08
N GLY A 27 -10.96 6.78 -13.09
CA GLY A 27 -10.74 5.34 -12.88
C GLY A 27 -9.90 4.67 -13.99
N ASN A 28 -9.58 5.38 -15.06
CA ASN A 28 -8.80 4.91 -16.19
C ASN A 28 -7.35 5.40 -16.09
N ARG A 29 -6.39 4.48 -16.14
CA ARG A 29 -4.96 4.81 -16.04
C ARG A 29 -4.48 5.72 -17.18
N ILE A 30 -4.95 5.52 -18.40
CA ILE A 30 -4.54 6.30 -19.58
C ILE A 30 -5.01 7.75 -19.45
N GLU A 31 -6.17 7.95 -18.84
CA GLU A 31 -6.80 9.26 -18.64
C GLU A 31 -6.43 9.90 -17.29
N CYS A 32 -5.51 9.30 -16.53
CA CYS A 32 -5.14 9.78 -15.21
C CYS A 32 -4.45 11.15 -15.31
N LYS A 33 -5.03 12.16 -14.65
CA LYS A 33 -4.47 13.53 -14.60
C LYS A 33 -3.14 13.61 -13.84
N ASN A 34 -2.81 12.60 -13.03
CA ASN A 34 -1.68 12.60 -12.10
C ASN A 34 -0.75 11.38 -12.30
N LEU A 35 -0.48 10.97 -13.55
CA LEU A 35 0.33 9.79 -13.89
C LEU A 35 1.64 9.67 -13.12
N HIS A 36 2.39 10.77 -12.99
CA HIS A 36 3.69 10.79 -12.30
C HIS A 36 3.59 10.66 -10.78
N LEU A 37 2.44 10.98 -10.20
CA LEU A 37 2.18 10.86 -8.77
C LEU A 37 1.43 9.57 -8.43
N SER A 38 0.71 8.99 -9.38
CA SER A 38 0.00 7.72 -9.23
C SER A 38 0.97 6.63 -8.81
N ARG A 39 0.60 5.87 -7.78
CA ARG A 39 1.36 4.75 -7.25
C ARG A 39 0.47 3.51 -7.19
N PRO A 40 1.00 2.32 -7.54
CA PRO A 40 0.24 1.09 -7.37
C PRO A 40 0.06 0.77 -5.88
N CYS A 41 -1.07 0.15 -5.54
CA CYS A 41 -1.19 -0.55 -4.26
C CYS A 41 -0.35 -1.85 -4.29
N PRO A 42 -0.05 -2.46 -3.13
CA PRO A 42 0.66 -3.74 -3.06
C PRO A 42 0.03 -4.84 -3.91
N GLU A 43 -1.29 -4.93 -3.94
CA GLU A 43 -2.03 -5.94 -4.72
C GLU A 43 -1.82 -5.75 -6.22
N ALA A 44 -1.74 -4.51 -6.71
CA ALA A 44 -1.45 -4.20 -8.10
C ALA A 44 -0.01 -4.58 -8.51
N LEU A 45 0.88 -4.80 -7.55
CA LEU A 45 2.22 -5.35 -7.77
C LEU A 45 2.31 -6.86 -7.49
N GLY A 46 1.18 -7.53 -7.24
CA GLY A 46 1.13 -8.96 -6.98
C GLY A 46 1.53 -9.36 -5.56
N VAL A 47 1.53 -8.42 -4.61
CA VAL A 47 1.79 -8.73 -3.20
C VAL A 47 0.56 -9.42 -2.59
N ASP A 48 0.72 -10.68 -2.20
CA ASP A 48 -0.24 -11.37 -1.34
C ASP A 48 -0.02 -10.92 0.11
N VAL A 49 -0.79 -9.91 0.55
CA VAL A 49 -0.66 -9.31 1.88
C VAL A 49 -0.96 -10.33 2.97
N PHE A 50 -2.01 -11.14 2.81
CA PHE A 50 -2.41 -12.16 3.79
C PHE A 50 -1.29 -13.16 4.04
N SER A 51 -0.79 -13.80 2.98
CA SER A 51 0.27 -14.79 3.13
C SER A 51 1.58 -14.15 3.59
N THR A 52 1.90 -12.94 3.14
CA THR A 52 3.15 -12.26 3.48
C THR A 52 3.24 -11.94 4.98
N VAL A 53 2.23 -11.27 5.53
CA VAL A 53 2.29 -10.83 6.94
C VAL A 53 2.07 -12.01 7.89
N ARG A 54 1.27 -13.01 7.50
CA ARG A 54 1.09 -14.25 8.26
C ARG A 54 2.41 -15.02 8.42
N LYS A 55 3.22 -15.10 7.36
CA LYS A 55 4.56 -15.74 7.43
C LYS A 55 5.50 -15.04 8.40
N LEU A 56 5.30 -13.75 8.66
CA LEU A 56 6.08 -12.95 9.61
C LEU A 56 5.51 -13.00 11.04
N GLY A 57 4.41 -13.72 11.27
CA GLY A 57 3.78 -13.84 12.58
C GLY A 57 2.93 -12.62 12.97
N TYR A 58 2.61 -11.73 12.03
CA TYR A 58 1.71 -10.61 12.29
C TYR A 58 0.24 -11.05 12.31
N PRO A 59 -0.61 -10.42 13.14
CA PRO A 59 -2.02 -10.78 13.25
C PRO A 59 -2.78 -10.45 11.95
N ILE A 60 -3.34 -11.45 11.28
CA ILE A 60 -4.20 -11.20 10.11
C ILE A 60 -5.25 -12.29 9.96
N GLU A 61 -6.52 -11.87 10.08
CA GLU A 61 -7.68 -12.75 9.97
C GLU A 61 -8.72 -12.15 9.05
N VAL A 62 -9.53 -13.03 8.44
CA VAL A 62 -10.70 -12.60 7.69
C VAL A 62 -11.75 -12.11 8.68
N LEU A 63 -12.14 -10.85 8.57
CA LEU A 63 -13.17 -10.24 9.41
C LEU A 63 -14.55 -10.48 8.77
N THR A 64 -15.54 -10.80 9.60
CA THR A 64 -16.92 -11.05 9.20
C THR A 64 -17.86 -9.89 9.51
N ASP A 65 -17.42 -8.93 10.34
CA ASP A 65 -18.19 -7.73 10.70
C ASP A 65 -17.29 -6.49 10.82
N TYR A 66 -17.87 -5.31 10.53
CA TYR A 66 -17.16 -4.02 10.54
C TYR A 66 -16.78 -3.51 11.94
N LYS A 67 -17.28 -4.11 13.02
CA LYS A 67 -16.86 -3.76 14.39
C LYS A 67 -15.59 -4.49 14.83
N GLN A 68 -15.16 -5.50 14.09
CA GLN A 68 -13.92 -6.21 14.40
C GLN A 68 -12.70 -5.32 14.09
N GLU A 69 -11.64 -5.48 14.87
CA GLU A 69 -10.41 -4.72 14.69
C GLU A 69 -9.73 -5.08 13.37
N MET A 70 -9.50 -4.07 12.54
CA MET A 70 -8.81 -4.21 11.26
C MET A 70 -7.31 -3.97 11.42
N ASN A 71 -6.51 -5.01 11.20
CA ASN A 71 -5.07 -4.87 11.08
C ASN A 71 -4.71 -4.22 9.72
N ARG A 72 -3.97 -3.11 9.75
CA ARG A 72 -3.54 -2.38 8.56
C ARG A 72 -2.03 -2.46 8.41
N TYR A 73 -1.58 -2.90 7.24
CA TYR A 73 -0.17 -3.05 6.91
C TYR A 73 0.26 -2.00 5.91
N SER A 74 1.55 -1.71 5.83
CA SER A 74 2.12 -0.87 4.76
C SER A 74 3.46 -1.44 4.37
N PHE A 75 3.81 -1.31 3.09
CA PHE A 75 5.05 -1.87 2.56
C PHE A 75 5.99 -0.74 2.20
N LEU A 76 7.07 -0.63 2.96
CA LEU A 76 8.17 0.27 2.66
C LEU A 76 9.28 -0.52 1.97
N MET A 77 9.42 -0.31 0.68
CA MET A 77 10.52 -0.86 -0.12
C MET A 77 11.76 -0.01 0.13
N VAL A 78 12.89 -0.67 0.36
CA VAL A 78 14.20 -0.05 0.53
C VAL A 78 15.21 -0.79 -0.34
N GLU A 79 16.29 -0.10 -0.73
CA GLU A 79 17.46 -0.71 -1.40
C GLU A 79 18.46 -1.30 -0.40
#